data_AF-A0A949AEI8-F1
#
_entry.id   AF-A0A949AEI8-F1
#
_cell.length_a   1.000
_cell.length_b   1.000
_cell.length_c   1.000
_cell.angle_alpha   90.00
_cell.angle_beta   90.00
_cell.angle_gamma   90.00
#
_symmetry.space_group_name_H-M   'P 1'
#
loop_
_entity.id
_entity.type
_entity.pdbx_description
1 polymer ?
#
loop_
_entity_poly.entity_id
_entity_poly.type
_entity_poly.pdbx_seq_one_letter_code
_entity_poly.pdbx_strand_id
1 'polypeptide(L)'
;MAIKKRFCFGAVFLMILSLAAAEWQDETAGRIDKEKEYPLLVESLQKQFPDLTDGEKGAASLIIGYCQSRLKNFQAELFWMKKYLEEFRGADVKFGFIPAASRQKILQFRASWQKDFPVIWELGLETADSEFAYFSPPGELKLRLQVSVPCNFQLFGREGNLLAQGVLGQEVSSLALPLMTDFCKVASHGFRLLLTLRHAPEKTIEKYFTIELEYLYPEDVEFDPLSAEVKLKGRELQPENKSETIVLSQHTLFDKKLFKKTVLKNFLIGAVFFIIRSTLLTSTMDNSETSLFAKSALYGTRKVFNLAGIGFSLTALSQLPKVIKRERIVEEKIVDLPDARAANENLKRDLASSREKIRVKLSVQAI
;
A
#
# COMPACT_ATOMS: atom_id res chain seq x y z
N MET A 1 -48.31 -15.35 -28.56
CA MET A 1 -47.70 -16.64 -28.93
C MET A 1 -46.18 -16.53 -28.75
N ALA A 2 -45.63 -16.79 -27.56
CA ALA A 2 -44.18 -16.85 -27.33
C ALA A 2 -43.88 -17.37 -25.92
N ILE A 3 -43.95 -18.68 -25.72
CA ILE A 3 -43.53 -19.33 -24.48
C ILE A 3 -42.70 -20.58 -24.84
N LYS A 4 -41.59 -20.77 -24.11
CA LYS A 4 -40.76 -21.99 -23.97
C LYS A 4 -39.76 -22.33 -25.09
N LYS A 5 -38.55 -21.75 -25.02
CA LYS A 5 -37.30 -22.32 -25.56
C LYS A 5 -36.07 -22.03 -24.68
N ARG A 6 -36.18 -22.20 -23.35
CA ARG A 6 -35.04 -21.96 -22.43
C ARG A 6 -34.79 -23.08 -21.39
N PHE A 7 -35.31 -24.30 -21.59
CA PHE A 7 -35.22 -25.38 -20.58
C PHE A 7 -34.28 -26.55 -20.92
N CYS A 8 -33.64 -26.61 -22.10
CA CYS A 8 -32.80 -27.76 -22.47
C CYS A 8 -31.30 -27.64 -22.15
N PHE A 9 -30.80 -26.47 -21.74
CA PHE A 9 -29.36 -26.30 -21.45
C PHE A 9 -28.95 -26.82 -20.05
N GLY A 10 -29.89 -26.90 -19.10
CA GLY A 10 -29.60 -27.40 -17.75
C GLY A 10 -29.40 -28.93 -17.67
N ALA A 11 -30.08 -29.70 -18.53
CA ALA A 11 -30.04 -31.17 -18.46
C ALA A 11 -28.76 -31.77 -19.04
N VAL A 12 -28.15 -31.15 -20.05
CA VAL A 12 -26.90 -31.63 -20.65
C VAL A 12 -25.71 -31.38 -19.74
N PHE A 13 -25.69 -30.25 -19.02
CA PHE A 13 -24.63 -29.93 -18.05
C PHE A 13 -24.64 -30.91 -16.85
N LEU A 14 -25.82 -31.33 -16.41
CA LEU A 14 -25.99 -32.34 -15.35
C LEU A 14 -25.53 -33.74 -15.76
N MET A 15 -25.66 -34.11 -17.04
CA MET A 15 -25.16 -35.42 -17.52
C MET A 15 -23.64 -35.48 -17.62
N ILE A 16 -22.97 -34.40 -18.03
CA ILE A 16 -21.49 -34.38 -18.14
C ILE A 16 -20.83 -34.50 -16.77
N LEU A 17 -21.39 -33.85 -15.74
CA LEU A 17 -20.92 -33.98 -14.35
C LEU A 17 -21.13 -35.39 -13.77
N SER A 18 -22.17 -36.11 -14.22
CA SER A 18 -22.49 -37.45 -13.72
C SER A 18 -21.60 -38.54 -14.33
N LEU A 19 -21.10 -38.37 -15.56
CA LEU A 19 -20.16 -39.34 -16.17
C LEU A 19 -18.77 -39.28 -15.52
N ALA A 20 -18.25 -38.08 -15.27
CA ALA A 20 -16.94 -37.92 -14.63
C ALA A 20 -16.95 -38.50 -13.19
N ALA A 21 -18.06 -38.36 -12.47
CA ALA A 21 -18.26 -38.94 -11.14
C ALA A 21 -18.24 -40.48 -11.12
N ALA A 22 -18.62 -41.14 -12.22
CA ALA A 22 -18.65 -42.59 -12.31
C ALA A 22 -17.27 -43.20 -12.63
N GLU A 23 -16.49 -42.56 -13.50
CA GLU A 23 -15.23 -43.11 -14.01
C GLU A 23 -14.15 -43.27 -12.92
N TRP A 24 -14.01 -42.28 -12.04
CA TRP A 24 -13.02 -42.33 -10.96
C TRP A 24 -13.36 -43.37 -9.88
N GLN A 25 -14.66 -43.56 -9.61
CA GLN A 25 -15.15 -44.52 -8.62
C GLN A 25 -14.91 -45.96 -9.07
N ASP A 26 -15.21 -46.25 -10.34
CA ASP A 26 -14.99 -47.56 -10.95
C ASP A 26 -13.49 -47.91 -11.02
N GLU A 27 -12.64 -46.96 -11.42
CA GLU A 27 -11.20 -47.14 -11.40
C GLU A 27 -10.69 -47.43 -9.99
N THR A 28 -11.17 -46.66 -9.01
CA THR A 28 -10.79 -46.84 -7.60
C THR A 28 -11.20 -48.21 -7.07
N ALA A 29 -12.43 -48.63 -7.33
CA ALA A 29 -12.95 -49.93 -6.92
C ALA A 29 -12.13 -51.09 -7.50
N GLY A 30 -11.68 -50.98 -8.76
CA GLY A 30 -10.89 -52.01 -9.42
C GLY A 30 -9.43 -52.13 -8.93
N ARG A 31 -8.88 -51.07 -8.33
CA ARG A 31 -7.47 -50.98 -7.93
C ARG A 31 -7.23 -51.04 -6.42
N ILE A 32 -8.20 -50.66 -5.60
CA ILE A 32 -8.03 -50.51 -4.14
C ILE A 32 -7.76 -51.83 -3.39
N ASP A 33 -8.17 -52.97 -3.95
CA ASP A 33 -7.90 -54.29 -3.38
C ASP A 33 -6.48 -54.81 -3.72
N LYS A 34 -5.78 -54.14 -4.65
CA LYS A 34 -4.48 -54.57 -5.15
C LYS A 34 -3.40 -53.59 -4.68
N GLU A 35 -2.76 -53.89 -3.56
CA GLU A 35 -1.76 -53.01 -2.94
C GLU A 35 -0.61 -52.61 -3.90
N LYS A 36 -0.25 -53.48 -4.86
CA LYS A 36 0.76 -53.19 -5.88
C LYS A 36 0.36 -52.06 -6.84
N GLU A 37 -0.94 -51.79 -7.00
CA GLU A 37 -1.48 -50.77 -7.88
C GLU A 37 -1.72 -49.42 -7.16
N TYR A 38 -1.41 -49.32 -5.86
CA TYR A 38 -1.59 -48.09 -5.08
C TYR A 38 -0.85 -46.87 -5.65
N PRO A 39 0.40 -46.95 -6.14
CA PRO A 39 1.05 -45.80 -6.74
C PRO A 39 0.27 -45.25 -7.94
N LEU A 40 -0.25 -46.14 -8.80
CA LEU A 40 -1.03 -45.77 -9.98
C LEU A 40 -2.40 -45.19 -9.59
N LEU A 41 -3.05 -45.76 -8.57
CA LEU A 41 -4.32 -45.24 -8.06
C LEU A 41 -4.15 -43.84 -7.48
N VAL A 42 -3.08 -43.60 -6.71
CA VAL A 42 -2.75 -42.29 -6.16
C VAL A 42 -2.53 -41.29 -7.29
N GLU A 43 -1.74 -41.62 -8.30
CA GLU A 43 -1.48 -40.74 -9.44
C GLU A 43 -2.76 -40.37 -10.19
N SER A 44 -3.61 -41.35 -10.47
CA SER A 44 -4.89 -41.11 -11.16
C SER A 44 -5.82 -40.22 -10.35
N LEU A 45 -6.02 -40.52 -9.05
CA LEU A 45 -6.87 -39.72 -8.17
C LEU A 45 -6.33 -38.30 -7.99
N GLN A 46 -5.02 -38.11 -7.92
CA GLN A 46 -4.41 -36.77 -7.83
C GLN A 46 -4.63 -35.95 -9.09
N LYS A 47 -4.56 -36.59 -10.27
CA LYS A 47 -4.81 -35.92 -11.55
C LYS A 47 -6.26 -35.49 -11.70
N GLN A 48 -7.20 -36.33 -11.25
CA GLN A 48 -8.64 -36.06 -11.33
C GLN A 48 -9.13 -35.13 -10.20
N PHE A 49 -8.36 -35.01 -9.11
CA PHE A 49 -8.73 -34.28 -7.91
C PHE A 49 -9.29 -32.86 -8.14
N PRO A 50 -8.74 -32.01 -9.03
CA PRO A 50 -9.24 -30.66 -9.25
C PRO A 50 -10.69 -30.62 -9.75
N ASP A 51 -11.06 -31.62 -10.57
CA ASP A 51 -12.34 -31.69 -11.29
C ASP A 51 -13.47 -32.32 -10.45
N LEU A 52 -13.13 -32.92 -9.30
CA LEU A 52 -14.08 -33.53 -8.38
C LEU A 52 -14.92 -32.49 -7.64
N THR A 53 -16.15 -32.86 -7.28
CA THR A 53 -16.99 -32.08 -6.36
C THR A 53 -16.43 -32.12 -4.92
N ASP A 54 -16.78 -31.18 -4.05
CA ASP A 54 -16.22 -31.14 -2.68
C ASP A 54 -16.46 -32.43 -1.86
N GLY A 55 -17.63 -33.07 -2.04
CA GLY A 55 -17.93 -34.35 -1.42
C GLY A 55 -17.03 -35.49 -1.93
N GLU A 56 -16.74 -35.49 -3.22
CA GLU A 56 -15.83 -36.46 -3.86
C GLU A 56 -14.37 -36.16 -3.55
N LYS A 57 -13.97 -34.90 -3.43
CA LYS A 57 -12.63 -34.48 -2.98
C LYS A 57 -12.37 -34.95 -1.55
N GLY A 58 -13.36 -34.90 -0.68
CA GLY A 58 -13.28 -35.52 0.65
C GLY A 58 -13.02 -37.03 0.55
N ALA A 59 -13.76 -37.73 -0.31
CA ALA A 59 -13.58 -39.16 -0.54
C ALA A 59 -12.19 -39.51 -1.09
N ALA A 60 -11.79 -38.85 -2.16
CA ALA A 60 -10.50 -39.04 -2.81
C ALA A 60 -9.35 -38.73 -1.86
N SER A 61 -9.44 -37.65 -1.07
CA SER A 61 -8.40 -37.30 -0.08
C SER A 61 -8.19 -38.41 0.95
N LEU A 62 -9.27 -38.96 1.49
CA LEU A 62 -9.20 -40.07 2.45
C LEU A 62 -8.62 -41.35 1.82
N ILE A 63 -9.00 -41.67 0.58
CA ILE A 63 -8.49 -42.84 -0.14
C ILE A 63 -7.00 -42.67 -0.46
N ILE A 64 -6.59 -41.51 -0.97
CA ILE A 64 -5.18 -41.21 -1.25
C ILE A 64 -4.37 -41.31 0.05
N GLY A 65 -4.85 -40.71 1.15
CA GLY A 65 -4.21 -40.80 2.46
C GLY A 65 -4.01 -42.25 2.91
N TYR A 66 -5.06 -43.08 2.77
CA TYR A 66 -4.98 -44.51 3.07
C TYR A 66 -3.91 -45.24 2.22
N CYS A 67 -3.90 -45.01 0.91
CA CYS A 67 -2.92 -45.60 0.01
C CYS A 67 -1.48 -45.17 0.37
N GLN A 68 -1.27 -43.89 0.68
CA GLN A 68 0.05 -43.37 1.08
C GLN A 68 0.55 -43.99 2.39
N SER A 69 -0.35 -44.22 3.34
CA SER A 69 -0.04 -44.94 4.58
C SER A 69 0.48 -46.36 4.31
N ARG A 70 -0.17 -47.07 3.40
CA ARG A 70 0.24 -48.42 2.96
C ARG A 70 1.57 -48.41 2.22
N LEU A 71 1.88 -47.33 1.50
CA LEU A 71 3.16 -47.08 0.87
C LEU A 71 4.24 -46.55 1.82
N LYS A 72 3.94 -46.38 3.11
CA LYS A 72 4.84 -45.83 4.15
C LYS A 72 5.34 -44.40 3.84
N ASN A 73 4.58 -43.63 3.07
CA ASN A 73 4.89 -42.24 2.79
C ASN A 73 4.13 -41.31 3.75
N PHE A 74 4.67 -41.17 4.96
CA PHE A 74 4.01 -40.42 6.04
C PHE A 74 3.79 -38.94 5.72
N GLN A 75 4.72 -38.30 5.01
CA GLN A 75 4.59 -36.89 4.62
C GLN A 75 3.39 -36.68 3.68
N ALA A 76 3.24 -37.55 2.68
CA ALA A 76 2.10 -37.50 1.78
C ALA A 76 0.80 -37.90 2.50
N GLU A 77 0.83 -38.92 3.36
CA GLU A 77 -0.31 -39.30 4.19
C GLU A 77 -0.82 -38.10 5.02
N LEU A 78 0.07 -37.42 5.75
CA LEU A 78 -0.26 -36.26 6.57
C LEU A 78 -0.87 -35.12 5.73
N PHE A 79 -0.30 -34.84 4.55
CA PHE A 79 -0.83 -33.83 3.64
C PHE A 79 -2.29 -34.12 3.24
N TRP A 80 -2.57 -35.35 2.80
CA TRP A 80 -3.93 -35.72 2.36
C TRP A 80 -4.92 -35.83 3.51
N MET A 81 -4.47 -36.28 4.68
CA MET A 81 -5.31 -36.32 5.88
C MET A 81 -5.62 -34.92 6.42
N LYS A 82 -4.67 -33.97 6.32
CA LYS A 82 -4.92 -32.55 6.61
C LYS A 82 -6.02 -32.01 5.71
N LYS A 83 -5.96 -32.24 4.39
CA LYS A 83 -7.03 -31.85 3.46
C LYS A 83 -8.38 -32.46 3.84
N TYR A 84 -8.41 -33.77 4.07
CA TYR A 84 -9.64 -34.48 4.42
C TYR A 84 -10.30 -33.96 5.70
N LEU A 85 -9.53 -33.82 6.78
CA LEU A 85 -10.06 -33.47 8.09
C LEU A 85 -10.36 -31.97 8.25
N GLU A 86 -9.63 -31.10 7.55
CA GLU A 86 -9.74 -29.64 7.71
C GLU A 86 -10.52 -28.98 6.59
N GLU A 87 -10.07 -29.13 5.34
CA GLU A 87 -10.72 -28.50 4.19
C GLU A 87 -12.11 -29.09 3.99
N PHE A 88 -12.23 -30.42 4.04
CA PHE A 88 -13.49 -31.14 3.86
C PHE A 88 -14.18 -31.52 5.18
N ARG A 89 -13.71 -30.97 6.31
CA ARG A 89 -14.30 -31.13 7.66
C ARG A 89 -14.57 -32.59 8.06
N GLY A 90 -13.78 -33.53 7.56
CA GLY A 90 -13.99 -34.95 7.80
C GLY A 90 -15.36 -35.45 7.33
N ALA A 91 -15.88 -34.88 6.23
CA ALA A 91 -17.19 -35.17 5.66
C ALA A 91 -17.53 -36.66 5.67
N ASP A 92 -18.80 -36.99 5.90
CA ASP A 92 -19.22 -38.38 5.89
C ASP A 92 -19.23 -38.92 4.45
N VAL A 93 -18.18 -39.69 4.14
CA VAL A 93 -17.95 -40.20 2.80
C VAL A 93 -18.71 -41.51 2.59
N LYS A 94 -19.54 -41.55 1.55
CA LYS A 94 -20.24 -42.76 1.11
C LYS A 94 -19.33 -43.62 0.24
N PHE A 95 -18.65 -44.60 0.84
CA PHE A 95 -17.83 -45.59 0.13
C PHE A 95 -18.64 -46.76 -0.45
N GLY A 96 -19.82 -46.48 -1.03
CA GLY A 96 -20.69 -47.51 -1.59
C GLY A 96 -20.03 -48.29 -2.74
N PHE A 97 -19.17 -47.62 -3.51
CA PHE A 97 -18.44 -48.16 -4.66
C PHE A 97 -17.21 -48.99 -4.29
N ILE A 98 -16.70 -48.88 -3.05
CA ILE A 98 -15.51 -49.61 -2.60
C ILE A 98 -15.90 -51.02 -2.11
N PRO A 99 -15.14 -52.08 -2.49
CA PRO A 99 -15.30 -53.41 -1.95
C PRO A 99 -15.34 -53.44 -0.41
N ALA A 100 -16.24 -54.25 0.16
CA ALA A 100 -16.54 -54.22 1.60
C ALA A 100 -15.31 -54.40 2.51
N ALA A 101 -14.38 -55.28 2.12
CA ALA A 101 -13.16 -55.53 2.89
C ALA A 101 -12.23 -54.30 2.94
N SER A 102 -11.97 -53.67 1.79
CA SER A 102 -11.16 -52.45 1.71
C SER A 102 -11.85 -51.25 2.34
N ARG A 103 -13.17 -51.14 2.18
CA ARG A 103 -13.98 -50.12 2.85
C ARG A 103 -13.83 -50.16 4.36
N GLN A 104 -13.88 -51.36 4.97
CA GLN A 104 -13.70 -51.49 6.42
C GLN A 104 -12.30 -51.02 6.87
N LYS A 105 -11.25 -51.36 6.12
CA LYS A 105 -9.88 -50.92 6.41
C LYS A 105 -9.73 -49.39 6.30
N ILE A 106 -10.32 -48.78 5.29
CA ILE A 106 -10.32 -47.32 5.09
C ILE A 106 -11.08 -46.62 6.23
N LEU A 107 -12.23 -47.17 6.65
CA LEU A 107 -12.99 -46.62 7.77
C LEU A 107 -12.25 -46.74 9.11
N GLN A 108 -11.54 -47.84 9.35
CA GLN A 108 -10.67 -47.98 10.53
C GLN A 108 -9.53 -46.98 10.51
N PHE A 109 -8.91 -46.79 9.34
CA PHE A 109 -7.87 -45.78 9.13
C PHE A 109 -8.39 -44.35 9.37
N ARG A 110 -9.58 -44.03 8.84
CA ARG A 110 -10.30 -42.77 9.12
C ARG A 110 -10.47 -42.58 10.62
N ALA A 111 -10.99 -43.59 11.32
CA ALA A 111 -11.24 -43.51 12.76
C ALA A 111 -9.96 -43.32 13.56
N SER A 112 -8.85 -43.97 13.19
CA SER A 112 -7.56 -43.75 13.86
C SER A 112 -7.06 -42.32 13.67
N TRP A 113 -7.19 -41.77 12.46
CA TRP A 113 -6.81 -40.37 12.23
C TRP A 113 -7.73 -39.39 12.92
N GLN A 114 -9.04 -39.62 12.99
CA GLN A 114 -9.95 -38.74 13.73
C GLN A 114 -9.69 -38.75 15.24
N LYS A 115 -9.24 -39.89 15.78
CA LYS A 115 -8.85 -40.02 17.18
C LYS A 115 -7.54 -39.29 17.49
N ASP A 116 -6.61 -39.31 16.55
CA ASP A 116 -5.27 -38.78 16.78
C ASP A 116 -5.13 -37.33 16.30
N PHE A 117 -5.74 -36.91 15.19
CA PHE A 117 -5.49 -35.61 14.58
C PHE A 117 -6.17 -34.46 15.35
N PRO A 118 -5.40 -33.50 15.90
CA PRO A 118 -5.96 -32.32 16.52
C PRO A 118 -6.46 -31.36 15.43
N VAL A 119 -7.77 -31.40 15.18
CA VAL A 119 -8.49 -30.43 14.36
C VAL A 119 -8.76 -29.20 15.22
N ILE A 120 -8.44 -28.01 14.71
CA ILE A 120 -8.82 -26.76 15.36
C ILE A 120 -10.27 -26.45 15.01
N TRP A 121 -11.15 -26.50 16.01
CA TRP A 121 -12.57 -26.17 15.86
C TRP A 121 -12.82 -24.67 16.00
N GLU A 122 -12.12 -24.04 16.92
CA GLU A 122 -12.24 -22.62 17.22
C GLU A 122 -10.85 -22.00 17.25
N LEU A 123 -10.68 -20.95 16.45
CA LEU A 123 -9.54 -20.05 16.49
C LEU A 123 -10.08 -18.64 16.27
N GLY A 124 -10.02 -17.82 17.32
CA GLY A 124 -10.56 -16.47 17.28
C GLY A 124 -10.03 -15.61 18.43
N LEU A 125 -10.52 -14.39 18.52
CA LEU A 125 -10.23 -13.49 19.65
C LEU A 125 -11.30 -13.68 20.72
N GLU A 126 -10.92 -13.56 21.99
CA GLU A 126 -11.84 -13.75 23.12
C GLU A 126 -12.82 -12.60 23.31
N THR A 127 -12.40 -11.37 23.00
CA THR A 127 -13.23 -10.19 23.26
C THR A 127 -14.40 -10.08 22.28
N ALA A 128 -15.59 -9.79 22.82
CA ALA A 128 -16.78 -9.47 22.05
C ALA A 128 -16.59 -8.24 21.16
N ASP A 129 -15.73 -7.32 21.58
CA ASP A 129 -15.24 -6.21 20.77
C ASP A 129 -13.82 -6.56 20.33
N SER A 130 -13.65 -6.95 19.06
CA SER A 130 -12.33 -7.05 18.44
C SER A 130 -11.74 -5.66 18.13
N GLU A 131 -12.35 -4.61 18.68
CA GLU A 131 -12.03 -3.21 18.47
C GLU A 131 -11.36 -2.62 19.72
N PHE A 132 -10.23 -1.95 19.54
CA PHE A 132 -9.57 -1.20 20.62
C PHE A 132 -8.99 0.13 20.11
N ALA A 133 -8.59 1.01 21.02
CA ALA A 133 -8.02 2.31 20.66
C ALA A 133 -6.60 2.16 20.10
N TYR A 134 -6.33 2.72 18.92
CA TYR A 134 -5.00 2.63 18.28
C TYR A 134 -3.86 3.15 19.17
N PHE A 135 -4.07 4.30 19.82
CA PHE A 135 -3.06 4.96 20.66
C PHE A 135 -3.02 4.44 22.10
N SER A 136 -3.94 3.53 22.46
CA SER A 136 -3.96 2.87 23.77
C SER A 136 -4.34 1.40 23.56
N PRO A 137 -3.48 0.62 22.87
CA PRO A 137 -3.75 -0.78 22.65
C PRO A 137 -3.68 -1.55 23.98
N PRO A 138 -4.39 -2.68 24.11
CA PRO A 138 -4.24 -3.54 25.28
C PRO A 138 -2.80 -4.04 25.40
N GLY A 139 -2.38 -4.42 26.61
CA GLY A 139 -1.06 -5.05 26.81
C GLY A 139 -0.99 -6.46 26.23
N GLU A 140 -2.13 -7.15 26.16
CA GLU A 140 -2.24 -8.54 25.73
C GLU A 140 -3.51 -8.74 24.89
N LEU A 141 -3.42 -9.56 23.84
CA LEU A 141 -4.58 -10.11 23.13
C LEU A 141 -4.90 -11.49 23.67
N LYS A 142 -6.17 -11.81 23.80
CA LYS A 142 -6.59 -13.16 24.20
C LYS A 142 -7.12 -13.93 23.00
N LEU A 143 -6.45 -15.01 22.63
CA LEU A 143 -6.89 -15.94 21.60
C LEU A 143 -7.70 -17.06 22.22
N ARG A 144 -8.87 -17.33 21.64
CA ARG A 144 -9.67 -18.53 21.92
C ARG A 144 -9.24 -19.63 20.98
N LEU A 145 -8.91 -20.78 21.56
CA LEU A 145 -8.48 -21.97 20.87
C LEU A 145 -9.24 -23.18 21.39
N GLN A 146 -9.81 -23.96 20.48
CA GLN A 146 -10.42 -25.25 20.78
C GLN A 146 -9.93 -26.29 19.80
N VAL A 147 -9.50 -27.45 20.32
CA VAL A 147 -9.00 -28.58 19.52
C VAL A 147 -9.85 -29.83 19.74
N SER A 148 -9.91 -30.70 18.73
CA SER A 148 -10.66 -31.97 18.81
C SER A 148 -10.06 -32.98 19.79
N VAL A 149 -8.75 -32.93 20.00
CA VAL A 149 -7.98 -33.92 20.77
C VAL A 149 -6.97 -33.18 21.65
N PRO A 150 -6.82 -33.57 22.93
CA PRO A 150 -5.83 -32.95 23.80
C PRO A 150 -4.41 -33.07 23.24
N CYS A 151 -3.71 -31.94 23.16
CA CYS A 151 -2.36 -31.89 22.60
C CYS A 151 -1.51 -30.83 23.32
N ASN A 152 -0.20 -30.98 23.21
CA ASN A 152 0.71 -29.91 23.57
C ASN A 152 0.74 -28.90 22.42
N PHE A 153 0.89 -27.62 22.73
CA PHE A 153 0.99 -26.59 21.70
C PHE A 153 2.21 -25.69 21.91
N GLN A 154 2.71 -25.16 20.81
CA GLN A 154 3.70 -24.09 20.78
C GLN A 154 3.27 -23.05 19.74
N LEU A 155 3.16 -21.80 20.17
CA LEU A 155 2.77 -20.69 19.31
C LEU A 155 3.97 -19.77 19.09
N PHE A 156 4.26 -19.51 17.83
CA PHE A 156 5.36 -18.69 17.37
C PHE A 156 4.84 -17.43 16.67
N GLY A 157 5.53 -16.32 16.88
CA GLY A 157 5.31 -15.09 16.12
C GLY A 157 5.99 -15.15 14.75
N ARG A 158 5.81 -14.08 13.96
CA ARG A 158 6.36 -13.91 12.62
C ARG A 158 7.88 -14.12 12.54
N GLU A 159 8.60 -13.69 13.58
CA GLU A 159 10.06 -13.79 13.65
C GLU A 159 10.56 -15.15 14.14
N GLY A 160 9.64 -16.11 14.38
CA GLY A 160 9.97 -17.43 14.89
C GLY A 160 10.22 -17.47 16.39
N ASN A 161 10.00 -16.36 17.10
CA ASN A 161 10.04 -16.30 18.56
C ASN A 161 8.87 -17.07 19.17
N LEU A 162 9.14 -17.88 20.20
CA LEU A 162 8.12 -18.58 20.96
C LEU A 162 7.35 -17.57 21.81
N LEU A 163 6.05 -17.44 21.56
CA LEU A 163 5.15 -16.51 22.26
C LEU A 163 4.43 -17.20 23.42
N ALA A 164 3.96 -18.42 23.20
CA ALA A 164 3.23 -19.19 24.20
C ALA A 164 3.43 -20.70 23.97
N GLN A 165 3.36 -21.48 25.04
CA GLN A 165 3.34 -22.94 24.97
C GLN A 165 2.54 -23.51 26.13
N GLY A 166 2.03 -24.72 25.96
CA GLY A 166 1.26 -25.38 27.01
C GLY A 166 0.50 -26.59 26.49
N VAL A 167 -0.66 -26.82 27.10
CA VAL A 167 -1.50 -27.97 26.82
C VAL A 167 -2.89 -27.47 26.50
N LEU A 168 -3.43 -27.88 25.35
CA LEU A 168 -4.83 -27.67 24.99
C LEU A 168 -5.63 -28.93 25.33
N GLY A 169 -6.76 -28.72 26.00
CA GLY A 169 -7.80 -29.74 26.17
C GLY A 169 -8.83 -29.68 25.03
N GLN A 170 -9.94 -30.40 25.19
CA GLN A 170 -11.09 -30.29 24.27
C GLN A 170 -11.99 -29.08 24.57
N GLU A 171 -11.78 -28.44 25.73
CA GLU A 171 -12.46 -27.22 26.14
C GLU A 171 -11.83 -26.00 25.47
N VAL A 172 -12.63 -24.94 25.33
CA VAL A 172 -12.14 -23.65 24.82
C VAL A 172 -11.11 -23.10 25.80
N SER A 173 -9.88 -22.92 25.32
CA SER A 173 -8.78 -22.35 26.07
C SER A 173 -8.51 -20.92 25.62
N SER A 174 -8.24 -20.02 26.58
CA SER A 174 -7.80 -18.66 26.29
C SER A 174 -6.28 -18.56 26.44
N LEU A 175 -5.61 -18.04 25.40
CA LEU A 175 -4.17 -17.78 25.38
C LEU A 175 -3.92 -16.29 25.34
N ALA A 176 -3.17 -15.76 26.31
CA ALA A 176 -2.68 -14.41 26.29
C ALA A 176 -1.47 -14.28 25.35
N LEU A 177 -1.54 -13.34 24.41
CA LEU A 177 -0.47 -12.95 23.51
C LEU A 177 0.01 -11.56 23.89
N PRO A 178 1.29 -11.38 24.21
CA PRO A 178 1.83 -10.05 24.46
C PRO A 178 1.77 -9.22 23.17
N LEU A 179 1.21 -8.01 23.26
CA LEU A 179 1.21 -7.06 22.16
C LEU A 179 2.54 -6.32 22.12
N MET A 180 3.25 -6.44 20.99
CA MET A 180 4.48 -5.68 20.79
C MET A 180 4.15 -4.21 20.48
N THR A 181 5.08 -3.30 20.78
CA THR A 181 4.91 -1.85 20.60
C THR A 181 4.56 -1.44 19.17
N ASP A 182 4.96 -2.23 18.17
CA ASP A 182 4.71 -1.96 16.75
C ASP A 182 3.55 -2.78 16.17
N PHE A 183 2.79 -3.50 17.01
CA PHE A 183 1.70 -4.35 16.53
C PHE A 183 0.68 -3.55 15.72
N CYS A 184 0.30 -2.35 16.18
CA CYS A 184 -0.68 -1.52 15.47
C CYS A 184 -0.13 -0.87 14.19
N LYS A 185 1.18 -0.94 13.90
CA LYS A 185 1.75 -0.33 12.69
C LYS A 185 1.68 -1.23 11.47
N VAL A 186 1.49 -2.54 11.68
CA VAL A 186 1.48 -3.54 10.61
C VAL A 186 0.07 -4.06 10.45
N ALA A 187 -0.47 -4.00 9.23
CA ALA A 187 -1.84 -4.41 8.93
C ALA A 187 -2.11 -5.90 9.13
N SER A 188 -1.08 -6.75 9.18
CA SER A 188 -1.22 -8.20 9.32
C SER A 188 -0.04 -8.82 10.08
N HIS A 189 -0.35 -9.67 11.05
CA HIS A 189 0.62 -10.42 11.85
C HIS A 189 0.44 -11.91 11.63
N GLY A 190 1.47 -12.55 11.07
CA GLY A 190 1.49 -14.00 10.87
C GLY A 190 1.93 -14.73 12.13
N PHE A 191 1.25 -15.83 12.41
CA PHE A 191 1.52 -16.73 13.52
C PHE A 191 1.66 -18.16 13.01
N ARG A 192 2.49 -18.91 13.72
CA ARG A 192 2.66 -20.35 13.50
C ARG A 192 2.32 -21.10 14.78
N LEU A 193 1.38 -22.03 14.69
CA LEU A 193 0.96 -22.89 15.79
C LEU A 193 1.37 -24.33 15.50
N LEU A 194 2.19 -24.90 16.38
CA LEU A 194 2.52 -26.32 16.39
C LEU A 194 1.62 -27.02 17.40
N LEU A 195 0.98 -28.11 16.97
CA LEU A 195 0.16 -28.99 17.79
C LEU A 195 0.80 -30.38 17.82
N THR A 196 1.30 -30.77 18.97
CA THR A 196 2.00 -32.05 19.18
C THR A 196 1.16 -32.96 20.06
N LEU A 197 0.78 -34.12 19.52
CA LEU A 197 0.08 -35.13 20.30
C LEU A 197 1.00 -35.75 21.34
N ARG A 198 0.47 -35.95 22.54
CA ARG A 198 1.24 -36.50 23.66
C ARG A 198 1.68 -37.93 23.44
N HIS A 199 0.85 -38.73 22.77
CA HIS A 199 1.10 -40.15 22.50
C HIS A 199 1.71 -40.43 21.12
N ALA A 200 1.87 -39.40 20.28
CA ALA A 200 2.38 -39.53 18.90
C ALA A 200 3.10 -38.24 18.47
N PRO A 201 4.25 -37.89 19.08
CA PRO A 201 4.94 -36.62 18.81
C PRO A 201 5.41 -36.48 17.36
N GLU A 202 5.66 -37.59 16.66
CA GLU A 202 5.97 -37.64 15.24
C GLU A 202 4.84 -37.12 14.35
N LYS A 203 3.60 -37.07 14.86
CA LYS A 203 2.43 -36.50 14.19
C LYS A 203 2.21 -35.03 14.56
N THR A 204 3.28 -34.27 14.76
CA THR A 204 3.16 -32.82 15.02
C THR A 204 2.57 -32.10 13.82
N ILE A 205 1.54 -31.30 14.07
CA ILE A 205 0.82 -30.56 13.04
C ILE A 205 1.21 -29.09 13.12
N GLU A 206 1.55 -28.53 11.97
CA GLU A 206 1.84 -27.11 11.82
C GLU A 206 0.64 -26.39 11.19
N LYS A 207 0.29 -25.25 11.78
CA LYS A 207 -0.80 -24.35 11.37
C LYS A 207 -0.30 -22.94 11.26
N TYR A 208 -0.83 -22.22 10.28
CA TYR A 208 -0.54 -20.83 10.06
C TYR A 208 -1.85 -20.05 10.11
N PHE A 209 -1.81 -18.90 10.75
CA PHE A 209 -2.93 -17.96 10.76
C PHE A 209 -2.40 -16.54 10.85
N THR A 210 -3.21 -15.58 10.45
CA THR A 210 -2.92 -14.16 10.56
C THR A 210 -3.94 -13.48 11.45
N ILE A 211 -3.47 -12.45 12.16
CA ILE A 211 -4.35 -11.45 12.76
C ILE A 211 -4.24 -10.21 11.89
N GLU A 212 -5.34 -9.82 11.26
CA GLU A 212 -5.45 -8.64 10.42
C GLU A 212 -6.03 -7.47 11.20
N LEU A 213 -5.51 -6.28 10.91
CA LEU A 213 -5.90 -5.01 11.52
C LEU A 213 -6.62 -4.16 10.48
N GLU A 214 -7.87 -3.81 10.80
CA GLU A 214 -8.66 -2.82 10.07
C GLU A 214 -8.69 -1.53 10.90
N TYR A 215 -8.22 -0.42 10.30
CA TYR A 215 -8.20 0.88 10.97
C TYR A 215 -9.52 1.60 10.74
N LEU A 216 -10.20 1.93 11.84
CA LEU A 216 -11.46 2.66 11.83
C LEU A 216 -11.20 4.08 12.35
N TYR A 217 -11.52 5.09 11.54
CA TYR A 217 -11.36 6.49 11.90
C TYR A 217 -12.47 7.35 11.26
N PRO A 218 -12.78 8.53 11.83
CA PRO A 218 -13.80 9.42 11.28
C PRO A 218 -13.52 9.86 9.84
N GLU A 219 -14.58 10.14 9.06
CA GLU A 219 -14.45 10.50 7.64
C GLU A 219 -13.65 11.78 7.39
N ASP A 220 -13.65 12.71 8.34
CA ASP A 220 -12.92 13.98 8.31
C ASP A 220 -11.44 13.85 8.70
N VAL A 221 -10.99 12.64 9.03
CA VAL A 221 -9.62 12.34 9.45
C VAL A 221 -8.87 11.63 8.31
N GLU A 222 -7.62 12.03 8.12
CA GLU A 222 -6.60 11.26 7.42
C GLU A 222 -5.63 10.68 8.45
N PHE A 223 -5.39 9.38 8.37
CA PHE A 223 -4.57 8.66 9.32
C PHE A 223 -3.55 7.79 8.60
N ASP A 224 -2.27 7.95 8.96
CA ASP A 224 -1.19 7.06 8.54
C ASP A 224 -0.75 6.17 9.72
N PRO A 225 -1.06 4.86 9.69
CA PRO A 225 -0.69 3.92 10.75
C PRO A 225 0.81 3.72 10.94
N LEU A 226 1.65 4.02 9.94
CA LEU A 226 3.10 3.82 10.02
C LEU A 226 3.79 4.95 10.79
N SER A 227 3.45 6.19 10.44
CA SER A 227 3.96 7.38 11.12
C SER A 227 3.16 7.77 12.37
N ALA A 228 1.97 7.18 12.56
CA ALA A 228 0.97 7.58 13.54
C ALA A 228 0.54 9.07 13.39
N GLU A 229 0.69 9.62 12.19
CA GLU A 229 0.29 10.98 11.86
C GLU A 229 -1.23 11.05 11.64
N VAL A 230 -1.86 12.05 12.24
CA VAL A 230 -3.30 12.32 12.12
C VAL A 230 -3.47 13.73 11.57
N LYS A 231 -4.24 13.86 10.49
CA LYS A 231 -4.59 15.14 9.86
C LYS A 231 -6.10 15.27 9.78
N LEU A 232 -6.62 16.49 9.85
CA LEU A 232 -8.02 16.78 9.53
C LEU A 232 -8.09 17.22 8.08
N LYS A 233 -8.99 16.61 7.30
CA LYS A 233 -9.16 16.92 5.88
C LYS A 233 -9.47 18.40 5.69
N GLY A 234 -8.67 19.06 4.85
CA GLY A 234 -8.84 20.48 4.51
C GLY A 234 -8.50 21.47 5.64
N ARG A 235 -7.86 21.03 6.73
CA ARG A 235 -7.37 21.91 7.80
C ARG A 235 -5.87 21.72 8.01
N GLU A 236 -5.09 22.64 7.45
CA GLU A 236 -3.64 22.69 7.65
C GLU A 236 -3.25 23.67 8.75
N LEU A 237 -2.11 23.41 9.40
CA LEU A 237 -1.51 24.35 10.34
C LEU A 237 -1.14 25.63 9.60
N GLN A 238 -1.59 26.77 10.11
CA GLN A 238 -1.23 28.07 9.57
C GLN A 238 0.15 28.50 10.10
N PRO A 239 0.96 29.20 9.30
CA PRO A 239 2.21 29.77 9.80
C PRO A 239 1.90 30.78 10.91
N GLU A 240 2.42 30.53 12.12
CA GLU A 240 2.19 31.40 13.29
C GLU A 240 2.88 32.76 13.16
N ASN A 241 3.85 32.86 12.24
CA ASN A 241 4.60 34.06 11.96
C ASN A 241 4.59 34.34 10.47
N LYS A 242 4.50 35.62 10.12
CA LYS A 242 4.70 36.10 8.75
C LYS A 242 5.90 37.02 8.74
N SER A 243 6.88 36.73 7.88
CA SER A 243 7.95 37.69 7.63
C SER A 243 7.42 38.80 6.75
N GLU A 244 7.42 40.02 7.27
CA GLU A 244 7.10 41.21 6.51
C GLU A 244 8.39 41.98 6.25
N THR A 245 8.66 42.16 4.95
CA THR A 245 9.80 42.89 4.47
C THR A 245 9.51 44.39 4.54
N ILE A 246 10.00 45.07 5.57
CA ILE A 246 9.82 46.52 5.72
C ILE A 246 11.02 47.22 5.07
N VAL A 247 10.76 48.06 4.06
CA VAL A 247 11.80 48.91 3.47
C VAL A 247 11.97 50.12 4.38
N LEU A 248 12.97 50.08 5.25
CA LEU A 248 13.27 51.16 6.21
C LEU A 248 13.71 52.44 5.49
N SER A 249 14.55 52.29 4.47
CA SER A 249 14.99 53.41 3.65
C SER A 249 15.38 52.95 2.26
N GLN A 250 15.11 53.81 1.28
CA GLN A 250 15.55 53.63 -0.09
C GLN A 250 16.47 54.81 -0.43
N HIS A 251 17.78 54.58 -0.42
CA HIS A 251 18.74 55.60 -0.83
C HIS A 251 19.03 55.46 -2.32
N THR A 252 18.69 56.50 -3.09
CA THR A 252 19.18 56.66 -4.45
C THR A 252 20.54 57.35 -4.39
N LEU A 253 21.62 56.59 -4.47
CA LEU A 253 22.97 57.14 -4.58
C LEU A 253 23.24 57.47 -6.05
N PHE A 254 23.39 58.76 -6.33
CA PHE A 254 23.75 59.27 -7.64
C PHE A 254 25.28 59.34 -7.75
N ASP A 255 25.86 58.48 -8.57
CA ASP A 255 27.31 58.48 -8.78
C ASP A 255 27.71 59.66 -9.67
N LYS A 256 28.08 60.78 -9.05
CA LYS A 256 28.52 62.00 -9.74
C LYS A 256 29.74 61.76 -10.65
N LYS A 257 30.64 60.82 -10.31
CA LYS A 257 31.83 60.52 -11.13
C LYS A 257 31.43 59.76 -12.38
N LEU A 258 30.59 58.73 -12.23
CA LEU A 258 30.08 57.95 -13.36
C LEU A 258 29.19 58.80 -14.28
N PHE A 259 28.38 59.69 -13.69
CA PHE A 259 27.56 60.64 -14.44
C PHE A 259 28.43 61.59 -15.27
N LYS A 260 29.42 62.26 -14.66
CA LYS A 260 30.34 63.13 -15.39
C LYS A 260 31.04 62.38 -16.52
N LYS A 261 31.55 61.17 -16.27
CA LYS A 261 32.24 60.38 -17.30
C LYS A 261 31.31 60.01 -18.47
N THR A 262 30.09 59.57 -18.17
CA THR A 262 29.13 59.12 -19.19
C THR A 262 28.54 60.29 -19.97
N VAL A 263 28.15 61.36 -19.29
CA VAL A 263 27.59 62.56 -19.93
C VAL A 263 28.64 63.30 -20.73
N LEU A 264 29.86 63.48 -20.20
CA LEU A 264 30.93 64.13 -20.95
C LEU A 264 31.32 63.33 -22.20
N LYS A 265 31.39 61.99 -22.10
CA LYS A 265 31.65 61.12 -23.25
C LYS A 265 30.55 61.25 -24.31
N ASN A 266 29.29 61.20 -23.92
CA ASN A 266 28.17 61.33 -24.87
C ASN A 266 28.08 62.73 -25.47
N PHE A 267 28.40 63.78 -24.70
CA PHE A 267 28.47 65.15 -25.18
C PHE A 267 29.60 65.33 -26.20
N LEU A 268 30.78 64.76 -25.95
CA LEU A 268 31.88 64.77 -26.92
C LEU A 268 31.52 64.03 -28.21
N ILE A 269 30.88 62.85 -28.11
CA ILE A 269 30.41 62.10 -29.28
C ILE A 269 29.41 62.95 -30.09
N GLY A 270 28.46 63.59 -29.41
CA GLY A 270 27.49 64.50 -30.03
C GLY A 270 28.16 65.69 -30.74
N ALA A 271 29.14 66.32 -30.09
CA ALA A 271 29.90 67.43 -30.66
C ALA A 271 30.71 67.02 -31.90
N VAL A 272 31.36 65.84 -31.88
CA VAL A 272 32.09 65.31 -33.04
C VAL A 272 31.12 65.02 -34.21
N PHE A 273 29.96 64.41 -33.93
CA PHE A 273 28.94 64.19 -34.95
C PHE A 273 28.39 65.50 -35.54
N PHE A 274 28.22 66.52 -34.70
CA PHE A 274 27.80 67.85 -35.15
C PHE A 274 28.83 68.50 -36.07
N ILE A 275 30.12 68.44 -35.70
CA ILE A 275 31.21 68.96 -36.54
C ILE A 275 31.25 68.20 -37.87
N ILE A 276 31.27 66.87 -37.86
CA ILE A 276 31.29 66.06 -39.09
C ILE A 276 30.11 66.41 -40.01
N ARG A 277 28.92 66.59 -39.44
CA ARG A 277 27.72 66.97 -40.20
C ARG A 277 27.84 68.37 -40.79
N SER A 278 28.31 69.36 -40.02
CA SER A 278 28.51 70.71 -40.53
C SER A 278 29.52 70.73 -41.67
N THR A 279 30.63 69.99 -41.55
CA THR A 279 31.64 69.90 -42.61
C THR A 279 31.11 69.20 -43.86
N LEU A 280 30.34 68.12 -43.71
CA LEU A 280 29.67 67.42 -44.82
C LEU A 280 28.62 68.28 -45.51
N LEU A 281 27.83 69.07 -44.76
CA LEU A 281 26.85 69.98 -45.33
C LEU A 281 27.51 71.09 -46.14
N THR A 282 28.62 71.66 -45.66
CA THR A 282 29.38 72.68 -46.40
C THR A 282 30.07 72.12 -47.65
N SER A 283 30.49 70.86 -47.67
CA SER A 283 31.16 70.27 -48.85
C SER A 283 30.21 69.81 -49.96
N THR A 284 28.91 69.68 -49.67
CA THR A 284 27.89 69.23 -50.65
C THR A 284 27.14 70.35 -51.37
N MET A 285 27.38 71.63 -51.03
CA MET A 285 26.66 72.75 -51.68
C MET A 285 27.20 73.12 -53.08
N ASP A 286 28.39 72.66 -53.48
CA ASP A 286 29.03 73.07 -54.73
C ASP A 286 29.02 72.01 -55.86
N ASN A 287 28.32 70.88 -55.72
CA ASN A 287 28.31 69.85 -56.77
C ASN A 287 26.97 69.09 -56.89
N SER A 288 26.25 69.31 -57.99
CA SER A 288 24.85 68.85 -58.21
C SER A 288 24.66 67.34 -58.41
N GLU A 289 25.74 66.56 -58.57
CA GLU A 289 25.65 65.11 -58.80
C GLU A 289 25.87 64.24 -57.55
N THR A 290 26.11 64.82 -56.37
CA THR A 290 26.28 64.04 -55.11
C THR A 290 24.97 63.74 -54.37
N SER A 291 23.86 63.55 -55.10
CA SER A 291 22.51 63.63 -54.51
C SER A 291 21.95 62.35 -53.86
N LEU A 292 22.59 61.18 -54.00
CA LEU A 292 22.06 59.91 -53.48
C LEU A 292 22.80 59.38 -52.25
N PHE A 293 24.12 59.55 -52.16
CA PHE A 293 24.92 59.16 -50.98
C PHE A 293 24.77 60.16 -49.82
N ALA A 294 24.68 61.47 -50.11
CA ALA A 294 24.45 62.48 -49.07
C ALA A 294 23.05 62.37 -48.45
N LYS A 295 22.02 62.03 -49.25
CA LYS A 295 20.65 61.82 -48.76
C LYS A 295 20.52 60.59 -47.86
N SER A 296 21.24 59.50 -48.15
CA SER A 296 21.22 58.29 -47.33
C SER A 296 21.98 58.46 -46.00
N ALA A 297 23.09 59.21 -45.98
CA ALA A 297 23.77 59.61 -44.75
C ALA A 297 22.93 60.56 -43.85
N LEU A 298 22.16 61.46 -44.46
CA LEU A 298 21.21 62.33 -43.76
C LEU A 298 19.98 61.58 -43.20
N TYR A 299 19.56 60.47 -43.83
CA TYR A 299 18.45 59.65 -43.35
C TYR A 299 18.84 58.75 -42.16
N GLY A 300 20.05 58.18 -42.18
CA GLY A 300 20.59 57.39 -41.05
C GLY A 300 20.82 58.24 -39.79
N THR A 301 21.23 59.50 -39.96
CA THR A 301 21.43 60.44 -38.85
C THR A 301 20.13 60.97 -38.26
N ARG A 302 19.01 60.99 -38.99
CA ARG A 302 17.70 61.40 -38.46
C ARG A 302 17.18 60.46 -37.35
N LYS A 303 17.51 59.16 -37.40
CA LYS A 303 17.18 58.19 -36.34
C LYS A 303 18.02 58.39 -35.07
N VAL A 304 19.31 58.73 -35.24
CA VAL A 304 20.22 59.02 -34.12
C VAL A 304 19.92 60.39 -33.50
N PHE A 305 19.49 61.37 -34.30
CA PHE A 305 19.12 62.70 -33.81
C PHE A 305 17.70 62.81 -33.27
N ASN A 306 16.74 61.93 -33.62
CA ASN A 306 15.50 61.84 -32.83
C ASN A 306 15.78 61.35 -31.38
N LEU A 307 16.89 60.65 -31.17
CA LEU A 307 17.39 60.29 -29.83
C LEU A 307 18.17 61.43 -29.13
N ALA A 308 18.69 62.41 -29.89
CA ALA A 308 19.46 63.53 -29.33
C ALA A 308 18.69 64.88 -29.31
N GLY A 309 17.62 65.00 -30.11
CA GLY A 309 16.78 66.19 -30.28
C GLY A 309 15.47 66.13 -29.49
N ILE A 310 15.08 64.95 -28.98
CA ILE A 310 14.36 64.90 -27.71
C ILE A 310 15.39 65.37 -26.70
N GLY A 311 15.27 66.63 -26.28
CA GLY A 311 16.22 67.28 -25.41
C GLY A 311 16.54 66.44 -24.18
N PHE A 312 17.58 66.85 -23.48
CA PHE A 312 17.92 66.51 -22.09
C PHE A 312 16.70 66.61 -21.16
N SER A 313 15.70 65.76 -21.35
CA SER A 313 14.58 65.58 -20.46
C SER A 313 15.12 64.72 -19.33
N LEU A 314 14.81 65.10 -18.10
CA LEU A 314 15.08 64.30 -16.91
C LEU A 314 14.58 62.85 -17.06
N THR A 315 13.61 62.62 -17.93
CA THR A 315 13.09 61.32 -18.34
C THR A 315 14.12 60.43 -19.06
N ALA A 316 14.92 60.97 -19.98
CA ALA A 316 15.98 60.20 -20.67
C ALA A 316 17.15 59.84 -19.73
N LEU A 317 17.41 60.69 -18.73
CA LEU A 317 18.38 60.42 -17.68
C LEU A 317 17.97 59.28 -16.75
N SER A 318 16.66 59.08 -16.54
CA SER A 318 16.13 57.99 -15.71
C SER A 318 16.31 56.59 -16.33
N GLN A 319 16.58 56.51 -17.64
CA GLN A 319 16.78 55.24 -18.37
C GLN A 319 18.25 54.80 -18.45
N LEU A 320 19.22 55.54 -17.88
CA LEU A 320 20.61 55.11 -17.84
C LEU A 320 20.81 54.04 -16.75
N PRO A 321 20.96 52.75 -17.11
CA PRO A 321 20.76 51.63 -16.17
C PRO A 321 21.91 51.44 -15.17
N LYS A 322 22.86 52.38 -15.08
CA LYS A 322 24.08 52.26 -14.26
C LYS A 322 24.44 53.49 -13.42
N VAL A 323 23.74 54.62 -13.56
CA VAL A 323 24.10 55.87 -12.85
C VAL A 323 23.38 55.99 -11.51
N ILE A 324 22.24 55.34 -11.36
CA ILE A 324 21.43 55.35 -10.15
C ILE A 324 21.54 53.97 -9.50
N LYS A 325 22.37 53.85 -8.46
CA LYS A 325 22.34 52.68 -7.59
C LYS A 325 21.26 52.90 -6.54
N ARG A 326 20.26 52.02 -6.53
CA ARG A 326 19.23 51.99 -5.48
C ARG A 326 19.70 50.97 -4.44
N GLU A 327 20.20 51.47 -3.32
CA GLU A 327 20.46 50.64 -2.15
C GLU A 327 19.18 50.62 -1.32
N ARG A 328 18.59 49.42 -1.18
CA ARG A 328 17.45 49.18 -0.31
C ARG A 328 17.97 48.56 0.96
N ILE A 329 17.81 49.27 2.08
CA ILE A 329 18.00 48.68 3.40
C ILE A 329 16.66 48.06 3.77
N VAL A 330 16.67 46.74 3.85
CA VAL A 330 15.50 45.92 4.12
C VAL A 330 15.68 45.32 5.50
N GLU A 331 14.70 45.51 6.37
CA GLU A 331 14.62 44.81 7.65
C GLU A 331 13.50 43.78 7.54
N GLU A 332 13.82 42.53 7.86
CA GLU A 332 12.84 41.45 7.91
C GLU A 332 12.21 41.46 9.30
N LYS A 333 11.00 41.99 9.40
CA LYS A 333 10.26 42.01 10.65
C LYS A 333 9.38 40.78 10.71
N ILE A 334 9.64 39.91 11.68
CA ILE A 334 8.77 38.78 11.98
C ILE A 334 7.56 39.32 12.73
N VAL A 335 6.38 39.23 12.11
CA VAL A 335 5.11 39.64 12.71
C VAL A 335 4.42 38.40 13.25
N ASP A 336 4.16 38.40 14.56
CA ASP A 336 3.38 37.36 15.23
C ASP A 336 1.90 37.46 14.84
N LEU A 337 1.29 36.32 14.51
CA LEU A 337 -0.11 36.22 14.11
C LEU A 337 -0.91 35.51 15.22
N PRO A 338 -1.47 36.26 16.20
CA PRO A 338 -2.15 35.66 17.34
C PRO A 338 -3.39 34.85 16.94
N ASP A 339 -4.09 35.25 15.88
CA ASP A 339 -5.25 34.52 15.34
C ASP A 339 -4.84 33.17 14.73
N ALA A 340 -3.69 33.11 14.04
CA ALA A 340 -3.14 31.87 13.49
C ALA A 340 -2.73 30.91 14.62
N ARG A 341 -2.13 31.44 15.69
CA ARG A 341 -1.81 30.66 16.89
C ARG A 341 -3.08 30.11 17.56
N ALA A 342 -4.12 30.92 17.72
CA ALA A 342 -5.40 30.49 18.29
C ALA A 342 -6.08 29.41 17.42
N ALA A 343 -6.03 29.56 16.09
CA ALA A 343 -6.53 28.57 15.14
C ALA A 343 -5.74 27.24 15.21
N ASN A 344 -4.41 27.31 15.30
CA ASN A 344 -3.55 26.13 15.47
C ASN A 344 -3.81 25.42 16.81
N GLU A 345 -4.03 26.15 17.90
CA GLU A 345 -4.38 25.55 19.19
C GLU A 345 -5.76 24.86 19.19
N ASN A 346 -6.74 25.44 18.49
CA ASN A 346 -8.02 24.77 18.24
C ASN A 346 -7.80 23.48 17.41
N LEU A 347 -7.01 23.56 16.34
CA LEU A 347 -6.71 22.41 15.48
C LEU A 347 -6.01 21.29 16.27
N LYS A 348 -5.05 21.63 17.15
CA LYS A 348 -4.38 20.66 18.03
C LYS A 348 -5.36 19.97 18.99
N ARG A 349 -6.32 20.70 19.55
CA ARG A 349 -7.38 20.13 20.40
C ARG A 349 -8.30 19.20 19.61
N ASP A 350 -8.71 19.61 18.42
CA ASP A 350 -9.54 18.77 17.53
C ASP A 350 -8.78 17.50 17.13
N LEU A 351 -7.49 17.61 16.77
CA LEU A 351 -6.63 16.47 16.46
C LEU A 351 -6.47 15.51 17.64
N ALA A 352 -6.30 16.04 18.87
CA ALA A 352 -6.25 15.20 20.07
C ALA A 352 -7.57 14.45 20.29
N SER A 353 -8.71 15.11 20.11
CA SER A 353 -10.03 14.46 20.20
C SER A 353 -10.22 13.40 19.10
N SER A 354 -9.76 13.66 17.88
CA SER A 354 -9.85 12.71 16.77
C SER A 354 -8.93 11.50 16.99
N ARG A 355 -7.74 11.68 17.59
CA ARG A 355 -6.86 10.56 17.98
C ARG A 355 -7.55 9.57 18.90
N GLU A 356 -8.32 10.06 19.86
CA GLU A 356 -9.10 9.22 20.78
C GLU A 356 -10.22 8.44 20.10
N LYS A 357 -10.59 8.79 18.86
CA LYS A 357 -11.62 8.10 18.07
C LYS A 357 -11.05 7.08 17.09
N ILE A 358 -9.73 7.04 16.88
CA ILE A 358 -9.11 6.04 16.03
C ILE A 358 -9.17 4.68 16.74
N ARG A 359 -9.79 3.72 16.08
CA ARG A 359 -9.96 2.34 16.55
C ARG A 359 -9.26 1.38 15.60
N VAL A 360 -8.86 0.25 16.12
CA VAL A 360 -8.32 -0.89 15.36
C VAL A 360 -9.24 -2.05 15.60
N LYS A 361 -9.82 -2.58 14.53
CA LYS A 361 -10.60 -3.81 14.54
C LYS A 361 -9.70 -4.97 14.13
N LEU A 362 -9.77 -6.05 14.88
CA LEU A 362 -9.02 -7.26 14.59
C LEU A 362 -9.91 -8.34 13.97
N SER A 363 -9.31 -9.13 13.09
CA SER A 363 -9.88 -10.38 12.61
C SER A 363 -8.81 -11.45 12.53
N VAL A 364 -9.20 -12.71 12.77
CA VAL A 364 -8.30 -13.85 12.63
C VAL A 364 -8.61 -14.57 11.33
N GLN A 365 -7.62 -14.76 10.49
CA GLN A 365 -7.73 -15.53 9.25
C GLN A 365 -6.82 -16.76 9.30
N ALA A 366 -7.37 -17.94 9.05
CA ALA A 366 -6.57 -19.14 8.84
C ALA A 366 -5.98 -19.10 7.42
N ILE A 367 -4.69 -19.44 7.28
CA ILE A 367 -3.96 -19.47 6.00
C ILE A 367 -3.93 -20.89 5.41
#